data_AF-A0A7I4E8E1-F1
#
_entry.id   AF-A0A7I4E8E1-F1
#
_cell.length_a   1.000
_cell.length_b   1.000
_cell.length_c   1.000
_cell.angle_alpha   90.00
_cell.angle_beta   90.00
_cell.angle_gamma   90.00
#
_symmetry.space_group_name_H-M   'P 1'
#
loop_
_entity.id
_entity.type
_entity.pdbx_description
1 polymer ?
#
loop_
_entity_poly.entity_id
_entity_poly.type
_entity_poly.pdbx_seq_one_letter_code
_entity_poly.pdbx_strand_id
1 'polypeptide(L)'
;MDRYSLFSMWPHASTMSTITSSIADQIESNTCPICFELMKSPDFSPILLSPCGHTFCAKCVSRHVSIHEKQSRYGGPLQPAPCPYCRQNISSQTLNISLQKMITSILSLQETLEKADADTGGFRDGFLQAQTRCEILQSELQESMRKKDRMEREIAQTDEALIQLRAKEEALEESIRKTSSEHQKVLTDLMDTRNKSTTLKFCRDEIVTKLSLIQASLFALEQERDKYRLLSQDDHCVLTAH
;
A
#
# COMPACT_ATOMS: atom_id res chain seq x y z
N MET A 1 -3.64 28.05 -6.78
CA MET A 1 -4.74 28.18 -7.76
C MET A 1 -5.92 27.42 -7.21
N ASP A 2 -6.91 28.16 -6.70
CA ASP A 2 -7.99 27.62 -5.88
C ASP A 2 -8.94 26.72 -6.66
N ARG A 3 -9.06 25.47 -6.19
CA ARG A 3 -9.88 24.39 -6.78
C ARG A 3 -11.39 24.55 -6.53
N TYR A 4 -11.81 25.60 -5.83
CA TYR A 4 -13.22 25.89 -5.54
C TYR A 4 -13.97 26.58 -6.69
N SER A 5 -13.26 27.05 -7.74
CA SER A 5 -13.88 27.88 -8.80
C SER A 5 -14.50 27.09 -9.96
N LEU A 6 -14.30 25.78 -10.05
CA LEU A 6 -14.88 24.96 -11.12
C LEU A 6 -16.30 24.46 -10.83
N PHE A 7 -16.75 24.57 -9.58
CA PHE A 7 -18.09 24.14 -9.16
C PHE A 7 -19.15 25.27 -9.26
N SER A 8 -18.73 26.53 -9.37
CA SER A 8 -19.59 27.72 -9.35
C SER A 8 -20.19 28.12 -10.71
N MET A 9 -20.01 27.33 -11.76
CA MET A 9 -20.46 27.65 -13.12
C MET A 9 -21.56 26.73 -13.67
N TRP A 10 -22.37 26.09 -12.82
CA TRP A 10 -23.56 25.37 -13.28
C TRP A 10 -24.87 26.10 -12.91
N PRO A 11 -25.46 26.87 -13.84
CA PRO A 11 -26.77 27.50 -13.64
C PRO A 11 -27.96 26.49 -13.71
N HIS A 12 -27.70 25.19 -13.88
CA HIS A 12 -28.73 24.19 -14.17
C HIS A 12 -29.37 23.55 -12.94
N ALA A 13 -28.66 23.42 -11.80
CA ALA A 13 -29.20 22.77 -10.61
C ALA A 13 -30.37 23.56 -9.98
N SER A 14 -30.25 24.90 -9.92
CA SER A 14 -31.32 25.75 -9.39
C SER A 14 -32.54 25.80 -10.33
N THR A 15 -32.32 25.72 -11.64
CA THR A 15 -33.37 25.79 -12.66
C THR A 15 -34.18 24.50 -12.73
N MET A 16 -33.54 23.32 -12.63
CA MET A 16 -34.23 22.03 -12.59
C MET A 16 -35.11 21.88 -11.35
N SER A 17 -34.63 22.35 -10.18
CA SER A 17 -35.40 22.33 -8.93
C SER A 17 -36.66 23.20 -8.98
N THR A 18 -36.64 24.33 -9.71
CA THR A 18 -37.83 25.17 -9.88
C THR A 18 -38.84 24.55 -10.84
N ILE A 19 -38.37 23.90 -11.90
CA ILE A 19 -39.22 23.24 -12.91
C ILE A 19 -39.94 22.03 -12.30
N THR A 20 -39.24 21.20 -11.52
CA THR A 20 -39.85 20.03 -10.86
C THR A 20 -40.90 20.43 -9.84
N SER A 21 -40.66 21.48 -9.04
CA SER A 21 -41.68 22.04 -8.13
C SER A 21 -42.92 22.53 -8.90
N SER A 22 -42.73 23.27 -9.99
CA SER A 22 -43.86 23.78 -10.79
C SER A 22 -44.67 22.66 -11.45
N ILE A 23 -44.04 21.54 -11.82
CA ILE A 23 -44.73 20.37 -12.38
C ILE A 23 -45.55 19.67 -11.29
N ALA A 24 -45.01 19.51 -10.09
CA ALA A 24 -45.72 18.92 -8.96
C ALA A 24 -47.01 19.70 -8.61
N ASP A 25 -46.92 21.03 -8.55
CA ASP A 25 -48.07 21.91 -8.31
C ASP A 25 -49.17 21.74 -9.38
N GLN A 26 -48.75 21.59 -10.64
CA GLN A 26 -49.69 21.34 -11.73
C GLN A 26 -50.35 19.97 -11.62
N ILE A 27 -49.64 18.92 -11.21
CA ILE A 27 -50.25 17.59 -11.01
C ILE A 27 -51.30 17.64 -9.89
N GLU A 28 -50.98 18.29 -8.77
CA GLU A 28 -51.89 18.39 -7.63
C GLU A 28 -53.17 19.17 -7.97
N SER A 29 -53.04 20.26 -8.74
CA SER A 29 -54.17 21.08 -9.20
C SER A 29 -55.14 20.37 -10.16
N ASN A 30 -54.75 19.21 -10.71
CA ASN A 30 -55.51 18.46 -11.72
C ASN A 30 -56.18 17.19 -11.15
N THR A 31 -56.41 17.15 -9.84
CA THR A 31 -57.06 16.05 -9.14
C THR A 31 -58.59 16.20 -9.09
N CYS A 32 -59.31 15.07 -9.06
CA CYS A 32 -60.76 15.07 -8.97
C CYS A 32 -61.22 15.52 -7.57
N PRO A 33 -62.10 16.52 -7.43
CA PRO A 33 -62.55 16.99 -6.11
C PRO A 33 -63.36 15.97 -5.27
N ILE A 34 -63.74 14.83 -5.86
CA ILE A 34 -64.53 13.79 -5.18
C ILE A 34 -63.64 12.68 -4.63
N CYS A 35 -62.66 12.22 -5.41
CA CYS A 35 -61.81 11.09 -5.04
C CYS A 35 -60.35 11.47 -4.81
N PHE A 36 -59.97 12.72 -5.06
CA PHE A 36 -58.60 13.25 -4.97
C PHE A 36 -57.56 12.54 -5.85
N GLU A 37 -58.02 11.68 -6.76
CA GLU A 37 -57.17 11.04 -7.75
C GLU A 37 -56.92 11.96 -8.94
N LEU A 38 -55.71 11.90 -9.50
CA LEU A 38 -55.35 12.63 -10.72
C LEU A 38 -56.30 12.24 -11.87
N MET A 39 -56.82 13.24 -12.58
CA MET A 39 -57.78 13.03 -13.67
C MET A 39 -57.13 12.51 -14.97
N LYS A 40 -56.41 11.38 -14.87
CA LYS A 40 -55.68 10.77 -15.99
C LYS A 40 -56.55 9.77 -16.77
N SER A 41 -56.29 9.69 -18.07
CA SER A 41 -56.89 8.69 -18.95
C SER A 41 -56.39 7.27 -18.63
N PRO A 42 -57.17 6.20 -18.88
CA PRO A 42 -58.58 6.19 -19.31
C PRO A 42 -59.58 6.29 -18.15
N ASP A 43 -59.26 5.70 -17.00
CA ASP A 43 -60.21 5.44 -15.91
C ASP A 43 -60.67 6.70 -15.16
N PHE A 44 -59.81 7.71 -15.09
CA PHE A 44 -60.06 8.95 -14.36
C PHE A 44 -60.19 10.16 -15.29
N SER A 45 -60.49 9.93 -16.57
CA SER A 45 -60.63 10.97 -17.59
C SER A 45 -61.52 12.14 -17.11
N PRO A 46 -61.12 13.40 -17.33
CA PRO A 46 -61.85 14.56 -16.80
C PRO A 46 -63.14 14.80 -17.59
N ILE A 47 -64.28 14.71 -16.92
CA ILE A 47 -65.61 14.94 -17.50
C ILE A 47 -66.13 16.30 -17.05
N LEU A 48 -66.42 17.14 -18.04
CA LEU A 48 -67.04 18.46 -17.91
C LEU A 48 -68.58 18.30 -17.87
N LEU A 49 -69.21 18.90 -16.86
CA LEU A 49 -70.66 18.88 -16.66
C LEU A 49 -71.31 20.16 -17.21
N SER A 50 -72.26 20.01 -18.13
CA SER A 50 -73.06 21.13 -18.67
C SER A 50 -74.33 21.36 -17.85
N PRO A 51 -74.79 22.61 -17.66
CA PRO A 51 -74.21 23.88 -18.11
C PRO A 51 -73.20 24.51 -17.13
N CYS A 52 -72.97 23.90 -15.96
CA CYS A 52 -72.22 24.52 -14.86
C CYS A 52 -70.69 24.59 -15.04
N GLY A 53 -70.12 23.81 -15.95
CA GLY A 53 -68.67 23.82 -16.24
C GLY A 53 -67.76 23.12 -15.22
N HIS A 54 -68.31 22.48 -14.17
CA HIS A 54 -67.49 21.74 -13.21
C HIS A 54 -66.96 20.43 -13.80
N THR A 55 -65.71 20.11 -13.49
CA THR A 55 -65.02 18.93 -14.01
C THR A 55 -64.73 17.92 -12.90
N PHE A 56 -64.95 16.63 -13.16
CA PHE A 56 -64.65 15.51 -12.25
C PHE A 56 -64.17 14.30 -13.05
N CYS A 57 -63.56 13.31 -12.40
CA CYS A 57 -63.15 12.09 -13.10
C CYS A 57 -64.37 11.25 -13.57
N ALA A 58 -64.21 10.55 -14.69
CA ALA A 58 -65.25 9.73 -15.32
C ALA A 58 -65.85 8.68 -14.37
N LYS A 59 -65.02 8.10 -13.51
CA LYS A 59 -65.44 7.13 -12.48
C LYS A 59 -66.41 7.74 -11.46
N CYS A 60 -66.14 8.95 -11.00
CA CYS A 60 -66.99 9.64 -10.03
C CYS A 60 -68.28 10.15 -10.66
N VAL A 61 -68.23 10.71 -11.87
CA VAL A 61 -69.44 11.17 -12.57
C VAL A 61 -70.37 9.99 -12.87
N SER A 62 -69.85 8.91 -13.44
CA SER A 62 -70.65 7.70 -13.76
C SER A 62 -71.33 7.11 -12.52
N ARG A 63 -70.60 7.06 -11.39
CA ARG A 63 -71.16 6.59 -10.12
C ARG A 63 -72.24 7.52 -9.57
N HIS A 64 -72.00 8.83 -9.60
CA HIS A 64 -72.94 9.83 -9.10
C HIS A 64 -74.28 9.79 -9.85
N VAL A 65 -74.20 9.78 -11.19
CA VAL A 65 -75.37 9.77 -12.06
C VAL A 65 -76.17 8.48 -11.90
N SER A 66 -75.50 7.32 -11.85
CA SER A 66 -76.17 6.02 -11.69
C SER A 66 -76.85 5.84 -10.33
N ILE A 67 -76.28 6.38 -9.24
CA ILE A 67 -76.91 6.37 -7.92
C ILE A 67 -78.18 7.23 -7.93
N HIS A 68 -78.09 8.44 -8.47
CA HIS A 68 -79.23 9.36 -8.55
C HIS A 68 -80.38 8.77 -9.40
N GLU A 69 -80.03 8.15 -10.53
CA GLU A 69 -81.00 7.49 -11.40
C GLU A 69 -81.77 6.38 -10.65
N LYS A 70 -81.08 5.52 -9.89
CA LYS A 70 -81.72 4.47 -9.08
C LYS A 70 -82.64 5.04 -8.00
N GLN A 71 -82.22 6.11 -7.33
CA GLN A 71 -83.01 6.74 -6.27
C GLN A 71 -84.29 7.40 -6.79
N SER A 72 -84.26 7.95 -8.01
CA SER A 72 -85.42 8.61 -8.63
C SER A 72 -86.55 7.68 -9.07
N ARG A 73 -86.35 6.35 -9.07
CA ARG A 73 -87.36 5.36 -9.54
C ARG A 73 -88.45 5.01 -8.51
N TYR A 74 -88.34 5.47 -7.26
CA TYR A 74 -89.36 5.26 -6.22
C TYR A 74 -90.40 6.41 -6.17
N GLY A 75 -91.17 6.58 -7.25
CA GLY A 75 -92.46 7.30 -7.20
C GLY A 75 -92.57 8.69 -7.86
N GLY A 76 -91.68 9.07 -8.79
CA GLY A 76 -91.80 10.35 -9.52
C GLY A 76 -91.14 10.36 -10.91
N PRO A 77 -91.32 11.43 -11.71
CA PRO A 77 -90.69 11.58 -13.02
C PRO A 77 -89.16 11.68 -12.90
N LEU A 78 -88.44 11.05 -13.83
CA LEU A 78 -86.97 11.01 -13.86
C LEU A 78 -86.38 12.43 -13.86
N GLN A 79 -85.65 12.79 -12.79
CA GLN A 79 -84.97 14.09 -12.67
C GLN A 79 -83.49 13.96 -13.04
N PRO A 80 -82.90 14.95 -13.73
CA PRO A 80 -81.46 14.96 -13.99
C PRO A 80 -80.67 15.01 -12.68
N ALA A 81 -79.52 14.32 -12.63
CA ALA A 81 -78.64 14.38 -11.46
C ALA A 81 -78.10 15.81 -11.25
N PRO A 82 -78.08 16.34 -10.02
CA PRO A 82 -77.48 17.63 -9.73
C PRO A 82 -75.95 17.53 -9.69
N CYS A 83 -75.24 18.59 -10.09
CA CYS A 83 -73.79 18.69 -9.99
C CYS A 83 -73.33 18.50 -8.52
N PRO A 84 -72.32 17.65 -8.24
CA PRO A 84 -71.81 17.46 -6.88
C PRO A 84 -71.28 18.73 -6.21
N TYR A 85 -70.87 19.73 -6.99
CA TYR A 85 -70.30 20.98 -6.47
C TYR A 85 -71.36 22.08 -6.32
N CYS A 86 -72.00 22.49 -7.42
CA CYS A 86 -72.93 23.62 -7.44
C CYS A 86 -74.42 23.24 -7.37
N ARG A 87 -74.73 21.94 -7.36
CA ARG A 87 -76.10 21.38 -7.33
C ARG A 87 -76.98 21.71 -8.54
N GLN A 88 -76.47 22.39 -9.56
CA GLN A 88 -77.19 22.63 -10.80
C GLN A 88 -77.43 21.31 -11.57
N ASN A 89 -78.63 21.13 -12.13
CA ASN A 89 -78.99 19.92 -12.88
C ASN A 89 -78.08 19.73 -14.11
N ILE A 90 -77.53 18.52 -14.23
CA ILE A 90 -76.63 18.14 -15.32
C ILE A 90 -77.47 17.88 -16.57
N SER A 91 -77.26 18.66 -17.63
CA SER A 91 -77.92 18.46 -18.92
C SER A 91 -77.15 17.49 -19.82
N SER A 92 -75.82 17.57 -19.82
CA SER A 92 -74.94 16.69 -20.58
C SER A 92 -73.56 16.57 -19.93
N GLN A 93 -72.83 15.54 -20.36
CA GLN A 93 -71.47 15.23 -19.93
C GLN A 93 -70.57 15.18 -21.15
N THR A 94 -69.39 15.76 -21.07
CA THR A 94 -68.43 15.74 -22.19
C THR A 94 -67.02 15.60 -21.66
N LEU A 95 -66.16 14.89 -22.39
CA LEU A 95 -64.75 14.78 -22.06
C LEU A 95 -64.08 16.16 -22.17
N ASN A 96 -63.39 16.60 -21.12
CA ASN A 96 -62.56 17.80 -21.14
C ASN A 96 -61.23 17.47 -21.83
N ILE A 97 -61.25 17.46 -23.17
CA ILE A 97 -60.10 17.10 -24.01
C ILE A 97 -58.88 17.98 -23.71
N SER A 98 -59.09 19.28 -23.46
CA SER A 98 -58.02 20.22 -23.14
C SER A 98 -57.30 19.85 -21.85
N LEU A 99 -58.07 19.59 -20.79
CA LEU A 99 -57.51 19.18 -19.50
C LEU A 99 -56.82 17.82 -19.60
N GLN A 100 -57.41 16.87 -20.31
CA GLN A 100 -56.81 15.55 -20.51
C GLN A 100 -55.47 15.64 -21.25
N LYS A 101 -55.39 16.48 -22.29
CA LYS A 101 -54.13 16.75 -23.01
C LYS A 101 -53.07 17.38 -22.11
N MET A 102 -53.44 18.38 -21.30
CA MET A 102 -52.51 19.00 -20.35
C MET A 102 -51.96 17.98 -19.34
N ILE A 103 -52.83 17.20 -18.70
CA ILE A 103 -52.41 16.17 -17.73
C ILE A 103 -51.46 15.17 -18.41
N THR A 104 -51.76 14.75 -19.63
CA THR A 104 -50.91 13.80 -20.38
C THR A 104 -49.55 14.41 -20.70
N SER A 105 -49.49 15.67 -21.14
CA SER A 105 -48.24 16.38 -21.41
C SER A 105 -47.38 16.54 -20.16
N ILE A 106 -47.99 16.90 -19.02
CA ILE A 106 -47.27 17.04 -17.74
C ILE A 106 -46.62 15.72 -17.32
N LEU A 107 -47.35 14.61 -17.40
CA LEU A 107 -46.82 13.28 -17.06
C LEU A 107 -45.65 12.88 -17.97
N SER A 108 -45.75 13.16 -19.28
CA SER A 108 -44.67 12.87 -20.23
C SER A 108 -43.40 13.70 -19.96
N LEU A 109 -43.57 14.95 -19.54
CA LEU A 109 -42.45 15.83 -19.19
C LEU A 109 -41.76 15.34 -17.91
N GLN A 110 -42.53 14.94 -16.89
CA GLN A 110 -41.99 14.37 -15.66
C GLN A 110 -41.11 13.14 -15.95
N GLU A 111 -41.61 12.19 -16.75
CA GLU A 111 -40.85 10.98 -17.11
C GLU A 111 -39.55 11.29 -17.87
N THR A 112 -39.57 12.31 -18.72
CA THR A 112 -38.39 12.73 -19.49
C THR A 112 -37.32 13.34 -18.60
N LEU A 113 -37.72 14.14 -17.60
CA LEU A 113 -36.81 14.77 -16.65
C LEU A 113 -36.17 13.72 -15.72
N GLU A 114 -36.95 12.76 -15.23
CA GLU A 114 -36.43 11.67 -14.38
C GLU A 114 -35.35 10.84 -15.09
N LYS A 115 -35.50 10.60 -16.40
CA LYS A 115 -34.50 9.90 -17.22
C LYS A 115 -33.23 10.72 -17.43
N ALA A 116 -33.37 12.03 -17.69
CA ALA A 116 -32.22 12.91 -17.90
C ALA A 116 -31.35 13.07 -16.65
N ASP A 117 -31.96 13.12 -15.46
CA ASP A 117 -31.25 13.19 -14.18
C ASP A 117 -30.49 11.88 -13.87
N ALA A 118 -31.05 10.72 -14.24
CA ALA A 118 -30.39 9.43 -14.07
C ALA A 118 -29.11 9.32 -14.92
N ASP A 119 -29.16 9.76 -16.18
CA ASP A 119 -28.02 9.71 -17.10
C ASP A 119 -26.90 10.69 -16.70
N THR A 120 -27.26 11.90 -16.24
CA THR A 120 -26.27 12.90 -15.78
C THR A 120 -25.68 12.56 -14.41
N GLY A 121 -26.46 11.97 -13.51
CA GLY A 121 -25.99 11.48 -12.22
C GLY A 121 -24.90 10.41 -12.38
N GLY A 122 -25.14 9.42 -13.24
CA GLY A 122 -24.17 8.35 -13.49
C GLY A 122 -22.82 8.85 -14.05
N PHE A 123 -22.86 9.82 -14.97
CA PHE A 123 -21.64 10.40 -15.53
C PHE A 123 -20.84 11.20 -14.49
N ARG A 124 -21.52 11.98 -13.65
CA ARG A 124 -20.88 12.79 -12.59
C ARG A 124 -20.23 11.91 -11.53
N ASP A 125 -20.90 10.83 -11.11
CA ASP A 125 -20.35 9.90 -10.12
C ASP A 125 -19.15 9.14 -10.68
N GLY A 126 -19.24 8.69 -11.94
CA GLY A 126 -18.13 8.05 -12.65
C GLY A 126 -16.90 8.96 -12.77
N PHE A 127 -17.11 10.25 -13.09
CA PHE A 127 -16.04 11.24 -13.15
C PHE A 127 -15.37 11.44 -11.79
N LEU A 128 -16.14 11.64 -10.72
CA LEU A 128 -15.59 11.89 -9.39
C LEU A 128 -14.82 10.67 -8.85
N GLN A 129 -15.32 9.47 -9.12
CA GLN A 129 -14.64 8.23 -8.77
C GLN A 129 -13.33 8.08 -9.54
N ALA A 130 -13.33 8.34 -10.85
CA ALA A 130 -12.12 8.30 -11.67
C ALA A 130 -11.08 9.33 -11.19
N GLN A 131 -11.51 10.56 -10.89
CA GLN A 131 -10.65 11.61 -10.35
C GLN A 131 -9.99 11.17 -9.03
N THR A 132 -10.78 10.66 -8.08
CA THR A 132 -10.28 10.17 -6.79
C THR A 132 -9.25 9.06 -6.97
N ARG A 133 -9.52 8.10 -7.88
CA ARG A 133 -8.59 7.00 -8.17
C ARG A 133 -7.28 7.49 -8.78
N CYS A 134 -7.34 8.47 -9.69
CA CYS A 134 -6.14 9.09 -10.25
C CYS A 134 -5.29 9.75 -9.17
N GLU A 135 -5.89 10.48 -8.24
CA GLU A 135 -5.17 11.14 -7.14
C GLU A 135 -4.47 10.12 -6.22
N ILE A 136 -5.15 9.03 -5.86
CA ILE A 136 -4.57 7.95 -5.05
C ILE A 136 -3.40 7.30 -5.79
N LEU A 137 -3.59 6.90 -7.05
CA LEU A 137 -2.55 6.23 -7.84
C LEU A 137 -1.34 7.12 -8.07
N GLN A 138 -1.54 8.44 -8.24
CA GLN A 138 -0.43 9.38 -8.34
C GLN A 138 0.40 9.45 -7.04
N SER A 139 -0.27 9.44 -5.88
CA SER A 139 0.40 9.39 -4.58
C SER A 139 1.18 8.08 -4.39
N GLU A 140 0.54 6.94 -4.67
CA GLU A 140 1.16 5.61 -4.56
C GLU A 140 2.36 5.45 -5.52
N LEU A 141 2.25 5.97 -6.74
CA LEU A 141 3.34 5.98 -7.70
C LEU A 141 4.53 6.77 -7.16
N GLN A 142 4.29 7.97 -6.61
CA GLN A 142 5.35 8.79 -6.07
C GLN A 142 6.04 8.13 -4.86
N GLU A 143 5.28 7.51 -3.97
CA GLU A 143 5.84 6.77 -2.84
C GLU A 143 6.67 5.56 -3.29
N SER A 144 6.15 4.79 -4.25
CA SER A 144 6.83 3.63 -4.80
C SER A 144 8.15 4.02 -5.49
N MET A 145 8.17 5.13 -6.23
CA MET A 145 9.38 5.68 -6.83
C MET A 145 10.42 6.05 -5.76
N ARG A 146 10.02 6.77 -4.71
CA ARG A 146 10.94 7.14 -3.60
C ARG A 146 11.52 5.91 -2.90
N LYS A 147 10.71 4.86 -2.72
CA LYS A 147 11.14 3.60 -2.11
C LYS A 147 12.16 2.88 -3.00
N LYS A 148 11.90 2.83 -4.31
CA LYS A 148 12.85 2.31 -5.30
C LYS A 148 14.19 3.05 -5.24
N ASP A 149 14.18 4.38 -5.30
CA ASP A 149 15.40 5.19 -5.27
C ASP A 149 16.22 4.98 -3.97
N ARG A 150 15.53 4.77 -2.84
CA ARG A 150 16.20 4.43 -1.57
C ARG A 150 16.88 3.07 -1.66
N MET A 151 16.18 2.05 -2.15
CA MET A 151 16.75 0.71 -2.30
C MET A 151 17.93 0.70 -3.25
N GLU A 152 17.86 1.43 -4.37
CA GLU A 152 18.99 1.54 -5.32
C GLU A 152 20.22 2.19 -4.68
N ARG A 153 20.04 3.20 -3.83
CA ARG A 153 21.15 3.79 -3.07
C ARG A 153 21.74 2.82 -2.04
N GLU A 154 20.90 2.08 -1.34
CA GLU A 154 21.36 1.07 -0.37
C GLU A 154 22.14 -0.05 -1.07
N ILE A 155 21.65 -0.54 -2.22
CA ILE A 155 22.35 -1.52 -3.06
C ILE A 155 23.73 -0.99 -3.46
N ALA A 156 23.81 0.23 -3.98
CA ALA A 156 25.09 0.82 -4.39
C ALA A 156 26.08 0.97 -3.21
N GLN A 157 25.59 1.34 -2.03
CA GLN A 157 26.41 1.43 -0.82
C GLN A 157 26.90 0.04 -0.37
N THR A 158 26.05 -0.98 -0.43
CA THR A 158 26.44 -2.35 -0.07
C THR A 158 27.42 -2.94 -1.07
N ASP A 159 27.28 -2.66 -2.37
CA ASP A 159 28.20 -3.12 -3.40
C ASP A 159 29.59 -2.51 -3.22
N GLU A 160 29.66 -1.21 -2.93
CA GLU A 160 30.93 -0.54 -2.63
C GLU A 160 31.58 -1.12 -1.36
N ALA A 161 30.79 -1.37 -0.31
CA ALA A 161 31.30 -2.00 0.91
C ALA A 161 31.83 -3.42 0.65
N LEU A 162 31.16 -4.20 -0.21
CA LEU A 162 31.61 -5.53 -0.62
C LEU A 162 32.94 -5.47 -1.37
N ILE A 163 33.11 -4.53 -2.29
CA ILE A 163 34.38 -4.33 -3.00
C ILE A 163 35.51 -4.03 -2.01
N GLN A 164 35.28 -3.14 -1.06
CA GLN A 164 36.28 -2.79 -0.04
C GLN A 164 36.63 -3.97 0.88
N LEU A 165 35.64 -4.78 1.26
CA LEU A 165 35.86 -5.95 2.10
C LEU A 165 36.65 -7.03 1.36
N ARG A 166 36.37 -7.27 0.07
CA ARG A 166 37.16 -8.20 -0.77
C ARG A 166 38.61 -7.76 -0.90
N ALA A 167 38.85 -6.47 -1.15
CA ALA A 167 40.23 -5.95 -1.20
C ALA A 167 40.98 -6.12 0.14
N LYS A 168 40.27 -5.97 1.27
CA LYS A 168 40.85 -6.24 2.61
C LYS A 168 41.12 -7.72 2.84
N GLU A 169 40.21 -8.60 2.41
CA GLU A 169 40.39 -10.06 2.47
C GLU A 169 41.65 -10.47 1.72
N GLU A 170 41.81 -10.06 0.45
CA GLU A 170 43.00 -10.35 -0.37
C GLU A 170 44.29 -9.83 0.28
N ALA A 171 44.28 -8.62 0.83
CA ALA A 171 45.44 -8.05 1.52
C ALA A 171 45.82 -8.83 2.78
N LEU A 172 44.83 -9.30 3.55
CA LEU A 172 45.05 -10.11 4.75
C LEU A 172 45.56 -11.50 4.38
N GLU A 173 45.00 -12.13 3.35
CA GLU A 173 45.47 -13.42 2.84
C GLU A 173 46.94 -13.37 2.43
N GLU A 174 47.35 -12.30 1.73
CA GLU A 174 48.75 -12.13 1.35
C GLU A 174 49.66 -11.91 2.56
N SER A 175 49.21 -11.13 3.54
CA SER A 175 49.93 -10.96 4.80
C SER A 175 50.09 -12.28 5.56
N ILE A 176 49.05 -13.12 5.59
CA ILE A 176 49.08 -14.45 6.21
C ILE A 176 50.08 -15.34 5.47
N ARG A 177 50.06 -15.34 4.12
CA ARG A 177 50.98 -16.11 3.28
C ARG A 177 52.44 -15.75 3.59
N LYS A 178 52.74 -14.46 3.65
CA LYS A 178 54.09 -13.96 3.98
C LYS A 178 54.52 -14.37 5.39
N THR A 179 53.67 -14.13 6.38
CA THR A 179 53.94 -14.48 7.78
C THR A 179 54.18 -15.98 7.95
N SER A 180 53.39 -16.81 7.24
CA SER A 180 53.56 -18.26 7.24
C SER A 180 54.90 -18.70 6.64
N SER A 181 55.33 -18.06 5.53
CA SER A 181 56.65 -18.31 4.95
C SER A 181 57.80 -17.92 5.89
N GLU A 182 57.68 -16.78 6.57
CA GLU A 182 58.67 -16.32 7.56
C GLU A 182 58.73 -17.28 8.76
N HIS A 183 57.57 -17.72 9.27
CA HIS A 183 57.49 -18.71 10.32
C HIS A 183 58.19 -20.02 9.93
N GLN A 184 57.97 -20.50 8.70
CA GLN A 184 58.62 -21.71 8.20
C GLN A 184 60.15 -21.59 8.15
N LYS A 185 60.68 -20.43 7.75
CA LYS A 185 62.13 -20.17 7.77
C LYS A 185 62.69 -20.23 9.19
N VAL A 186 62.01 -19.58 10.15
CA VAL A 186 62.42 -19.59 11.55
C VAL A 186 62.41 -21.02 12.13
N LEU A 187 61.43 -21.85 11.76
CA LEU A 187 61.40 -23.25 12.17
C LEU A 187 62.61 -24.04 11.66
N THR A 188 62.98 -23.84 10.39
CA THR A 188 64.18 -24.46 9.80
C THR A 188 65.44 -24.00 10.52
N ASP A 189 65.63 -22.69 10.72
CA ASP A 189 66.80 -22.13 11.41
C ASP A 189 66.92 -22.64 12.85
N LEU A 190 65.79 -22.77 13.55
CA LEU A 190 65.73 -23.32 14.90
C LEU A 190 66.18 -24.78 14.91
N MET A 191 65.71 -25.59 13.96
CA MET A 191 66.10 -26.99 13.84
C MET A 191 67.60 -27.12 13.56
N ASP A 192 68.15 -26.34 12.63
CA ASP A 192 69.58 -26.34 12.31
C ASP A 192 70.44 -25.90 13.49
N THR A 193 70.01 -24.84 14.19
CA THR A 193 70.69 -24.34 15.39
C THR A 193 70.67 -25.38 16.51
N ARG A 194 69.54 -26.08 16.69
CA ARG A 194 69.40 -27.17 17.66
C ARG A 194 70.36 -28.31 17.33
N ASN A 195 70.40 -28.75 16.08
CA ASN A 195 71.29 -29.81 15.61
C ASN A 195 72.76 -29.43 15.83
N LYS A 196 73.14 -28.21 15.45
CA LYS A 196 74.49 -27.67 15.69
C LYS A 196 74.84 -27.64 17.18
N SER A 197 73.92 -27.21 18.03
CA SER A 197 74.10 -27.22 19.49
C SER A 197 74.33 -28.63 20.02
N THR A 198 73.58 -29.63 19.55
CA THR A 198 73.77 -31.03 19.95
C THR A 198 75.15 -31.57 19.53
N THR A 199 75.59 -31.28 18.30
CA THR A 199 76.93 -31.67 17.82
C THR A 199 78.04 -31.01 18.63
N LEU A 200 77.94 -29.70 18.89
CA LEU A 200 78.93 -28.98 19.69
C LEU A 200 79.02 -29.51 21.13
N LYS A 201 77.88 -29.86 21.75
CA LYS A 201 77.86 -30.49 23.08
C LYS A 201 78.59 -31.83 23.06
N PHE A 202 78.34 -32.66 22.06
CA PHE A 202 79.05 -33.94 21.90
C PHE A 202 80.57 -33.75 21.76
N CYS A 203 81.01 -32.85 20.87
CA CYS A 203 82.45 -32.56 20.71
C CYS A 203 83.08 -31.99 21.98
N ARG A 204 82.36 -31.12 22.70
CA ARG A 204 82.82 -30.60 24.00
C ARG A 204 83.04 -31.74 24.99
N ASP A 205 82.11 -32.68 25.10
CA ASP A 205 82.20 -33.79 26.05
C ASP A 205 83.38 -34.72 25.72
N GLU A 206 83.66 -34.93 24.43
CA GLU A 206 84.86 -35.63 23.96
C GLU A 206 86.16 -34.91 24.36
N ILE A 207 86.23 -33.58 24.18
CA ILE A 207 87.41 -32.78 24.56
C ILE A 207 87.60 -32.79 26.08
N VAL A 208 86.52 -32.62 26.86
CA VAL A 208 86.57 -32.67 28.33
C VAL A 208 87.12 -34.01 28.80
N THR A 209 86.70 -35.11 28.17
CA THR A 209 87.21 -36.45 28.47
C THR A 209 88.71 -36.56 28.16
N LYS A 210 89.15 -36.06 27.00
CA LYS A 210 90.58 -36.02 26.62
C LYS A 210 91.42 -35.20 27.61
N LEU A 211 90.93 -34.03 28.01
CA LEU A 211 91.62 -33.18 28.99
C LEU A 211 91.78 -33.88 30.34
N SER A 212 90.73 -34.55 30.81
CA SER A 212 90.79 -35.34 32.05
C SER A 212 91.88 -36.42 31.99
N LEU A 213 91.96 -37.17 30.89
CA LEU A 213 92.99 -38.19 30.68
C LEU A 213 94.40 -37.57 30.65
N ILE A 214 94.59 -36.49 29.89
CA ILE A 214 95.89 -35.80 29.80
C ILE A 214 96.31 -35.28 31.18
N GLN A 215 95.40 -34.67 31.93
CA GLN A 215 95.70 -34.12 33.25
C GLN A 215 96.09 -35.22 34.24
N ALA A 216 95.41 -36.37 34.21
CA ALA A 216 95.78 -37.54 35.01
C ALA A 216 97.16 -38.10 34.63
N SER A 217 97.44 -38.24 33.32
CA SER A 217 98.75 -38.70 32.83
C SER A 217 99.88 -37.73 33.18
N LEU A 218 99.65 -36.42 33.03
CA LEU A 218 100.63 -35.38 33.36
C LEU A 218 100.95 -35.41 34.85
N PHE A 219 99.93 -35.50 35.72
CA PHE A 219 100.13 -35.61 37.16
C PHE A 219 100.99 -36.83 37.54
N ALA A 220 100.72 -37.99 36.93
CA ALA A 220 101.50 -39.21 37.17
C ALA A 220 102.97 -39.04 36.75
N LEU A 221 103.21 -38.47 35.57
CA LEU A 221 104.56 -38.20 35.07
C LEU A 221 105.31 -37.14 35.89
N GLU A 222 104.62 -36.11 36.38
CA GLU A 222 105.20 -35.10 37.26
C GLU A 222 105.64 -35.72 38.59
N GLN A 223 104.80 -36.56 39.19
CA GLN A 223 105.15 -37.30 40.41
C GLN A 223 106.38 -38.20 40.19
N GLU A 224 106.45 -38.89 39.05
CA GLU A 224 107.59 -39.74 38.71
C GLU A 224 108.86 -38.92 38.47
N ARG A 225 108.78 -37.81 37.74
CA ARG A 225 109.88 -36.86 37.53
C ARG A 225 110.40 -36.34 38.87
N ASP A 226 109.51 -35.92 39.77
CA ASP A 226 109.88 -35.36 41.08
C ASP A 226 110.56 -36.42 41.97
N LYS A 227 110.12 -37.68 41.88
CA LYS A 227 110.81 -38.81 42.52
C LYS A 227 112.25 -38.97 42.01
N TYR A 228 112.48 -38.96 40.69
CA TYR A 228 113.84 -39.04 40.13
C TYR A 228 114.68 -37.80 40.47
N ARG A 229 114.06 -36.61 40.54
CA ARG A 229 114.74 -35.37 40.94
C ARG A 229 115.28 -35.44 42.37
N LEU A 230 114.54 -36.02 43.32
CA LEU A 230 115.01 -36.23 44.69
C LEU A 230 116.22 -37.19 44.75
N LEU A 231 116.13 -38.33 44.05
CA LEU A 231 117.22 -39.33 44.01
C LEU A 231 118.52 -38.76 43.43
N SER A 232 118.43 -37.89 42.42
CA SER A 232 119.60 -37.23 41.82
C SER A 232 120.21 -36.10 42.67
N GLN A 233 119.47 -35.53 43.61
CA GLN A 233 120.01 -34.56 44.57
C GLN A 233 120.77 -35.26 45.72
N ASP A 234 120.35 -36.46 46.12
CA ASP A 234 121.06 -37.28 47.10
C ASP A 234 122.43 -37.75 46.57
N ASP A 235 122.52 -38.06 45.27
CA ASP A 235 123.80 -38.43 44.62
C ASP A 235 124.83 -37.28 44.55
N HIS A 236 124.39 -36.01 44.60
CA HIS A 236 125.30 -34.85 44.66
C HIS A 236 125.82 -34.55 46.08
N CYS A 237 125.18 -35.06 47.13
CA CYS A 237 125.71 -34.94 48.50
C CYS A 237 126.82 -35.97 48.78
N VAL A 238 126.86 -37.08 48.01
CA VAL A 238 127.88 -38.13 48.15
C VAL A 238 129.16 -37.81 47.36
N LEU A 239 129.11 -36.96 46.32
CA LEU A 239 130.31 -36.61 45.52
C LEU A 239 131.12 -35.40 46.03
N THR A 240 130.74 -34.81 47.18
CA THR A 240 131.57 -33.82 47.90
C THR A 240 132.15 -34.33 49.22
N ALA A 241 132.06 -35.63 49.49
CA ALA A 241 132.70 -36.27 50.63
C ALA A 241 133.51 -37.50 50.17
N HIS A 242 134.81 -37.27 49.96
CA HIS A 242 135.91 -38.20 49.66
C HIS A 242 136.17 -38.58 48.21
#